data_AF-A0A953PJ54-F1
#
_entry.id   AF-A0A953PJ54-F1
#
_cell.length_a   1.000
_cell.length_b   1.000
_cell.length_c   1.000
_cell.angle_alpha   90.00
_cell.angle_beta   90.00
_cell.angle_gamma   90.00
#
_symmetry.space_group_name_H-M   'P 1'
#
loop_
_entity.id
_entity.type
_entity.pdbx_description
1 polymer ?
#
loop_
_entity_poly.entity_id
_entity_poly.type
_entity_poly.pdbx_seq_one_letter_code
_entity_poly.pdbx_strand_id
1 'polypeptide(L)'
;MADSCGHDTPPPGPATNTSGRKVMCVKFQKELYGLDSPPWPGELGQRIYENVSKDAWKLWEDRMKMILNEYRLMPWQKEAQDLVAKHMEDFFFGEGAALPPGYVPQQTK
;
A
#
# COMPACT_ATOMS: atom_id res chain seq x y z
N MET A 1 28.92 2.07 38.24
CA MET A 1 29.02 1.58 36.85
C MET A 1 27.63 1.79 36.23
N ALA A 2 27.38 2.85 35.45
CA ALA A 2 27.33 2.86 33.96
C ALA A 2 26.71 1.56 33.40
N ASP A 3 25.56 1.53 32.72
CA ASP A 3 25.13 2.31 31.54
C ASP A 3 23.58 2.12 31.39
N SER A 4 22.77 3.18 31.29
CA SER A 4 22.05 3.62 30.07
C SER A 4 21.83 2.50 29.04
N CYS A 5 20.61 2.16 28.63
CA CYS A 5 19.94 2.80 27.49
C CYS A 5 18.43 2.50 27.53
N GLY A 6 17.62 3.54 27.68
CA GLY A 6 16.21 3.49 27.31
C GLY A 6 16.10 3.40 25.79
N HIS A 7 15.46 2.35 25.29
CA HIS A 7 15.08 2.25 23.89
C HIS A 7 13.86 3.16 23.66
N ASP A 8 14.12 4.47 23.54
CA ASP A 8 13.19 5.40 22.90
C ASP A 8 13.13 4.99 21.41
N THR A 9 12.19 4.10 21.09
CA THR A 9 11.86 3.84 19.70
C THR A 9 11.05 5.05 19.27
N PRO A 10 11.57 5.95 18.42
CA PRO A 10 10.82 7.12 18.00
C PRO A 10 9.49 6.64 17.39
N PRO A 11 8.38 7.34 17.65
CA PRO A 11 7.11 7.03 17.00
C PRO A 11 7.37 6.98 15.49
N PRO A 12 6.81 6.02 14.75
CA PRO A 12 7.05 5.94 13.31
C PRO A 12 6.67 7.28 12.71
N GLY A 13 7.68 8.05 12.31
CA GLY A 13 7.49 9.32 11.62
C GLY A 13 6.64 9.06 10.37
N PRO A 14 5.96 10.09 9.84
CA PRO A 14 5.18 9.94 8.61
C PRO A 14 6.06 9.29 7.56
N ALA A 15 5.63 8.16 7.00
CA ALA A 15 6.44 7.36 6.08
C ALA A 15 6.83 8.23 4.87
N THR A 16 8.06 8.72 4.82
CA THR A 16 8.55 9.54 3.71
C THR A 16 9.02 8.65 2.56
N ASN A 17 8.90 9.15 1.34
CA ASN A 17 9.45 8.53 0.13
C ASN A 17 10.64 9.36 -0.38
N THR A 18 11.62 8.71 -1.00
CA THR A 18 12.83 9.35 -1.54
C THR A 18 12.50 10.38 -2.61
N SER A 19 11.44 10.14 -3.38
CA SER A 19 10.98 11.04 -4.45
C SER A 19 10.22 12.27 -3.94
N GLY A 20 9.85 12.34 -2.65
CA GLY A 20 9.02 13.42 -2.08
C GLY A 20 7.60 13.53 -2.67
N ARG A 21 7.20 12.55 -3.48
CA ARG A 21 5.93 12.53 -4.22
C ARG A 21 4.78 12.22 -3.27
N LYS A 22 3.74 13.01 -3.33
CA LYS A 22 2.48 12.76 -2.63
C LYS A 22 1.40 12.25 -3.57
N VAL A 23 0.50 11.44 -3.05
CA VAL A 23 -0.64 10.85 -3.76
C VAL A 23 -1.89 10.96 -2.90
N MET A 24 -3.05 11.10 -3.55
CA MET A 24 -4.33 10.96 -2.87
C MET A 24 -4.56 9.48 -2.60
N CYS A 25 -4.33 9.03 -1.37
CA CYS A 25 -4.43 7.62 -1.06
C CYS A 25 -5.89 7.16 -1.11
N VAL A 26 -6.23 6.20 -1.97
CA VAL A 26 -7.60 5.66 -2.05
C VAL A 26 -8.06 4.97 -0.77
N LYS A 27 -7.13 4.43 0.02
CA LYS A 27 -7.47 3.74 1.27
C LYS A 27 -7.76 4.69 2.42
N PHE A 28 -6.96 5.77 2.52
CA PHE A 28 -7.05 6.72 3.62
C PHE A 28 -7.76 8.04 3.26
N GLN A 29 -8.06 8.24 1.97
CA GLN A 29 -8.70 9.43 1.41
C GLN A 29 -8.02 10.74 1.85
N LYS A 30 -6.69 10.71 1.94
CA LYS A 30 -5.86 11.85 2.32
C LYS A 30 -4.57 11.85 1.53
N GLU A 31 -4.01 13.03 1.38
CA GLU A 31 -2.72 13.23 0.73
C GLU A 31 -1.60 12.66 1.62
N LEU A 32 -0.92 11.63 1.13
CA LEU A 32 0.19 10.96 1.79
C LEU A 32 1.34 10.76 0.82
N TYR A 33 2.51 10.45 1.35
CA TYR A 33 3.64 10.06 0.51
C TYR A 33 3.32 8.77 -0.26
N GLY A 34 3.46 8.87 -1.58
CA GLY A 34 3.26 7.75 -2.49
C GLY A 34 4.42 6.75 -2.43
N LEU A 35 4.27 5.66 -3.18
CA LEU A 35 5.36 4.73 -3.39
C LEU A 35 6.53 5.37 -4.16
N ASP A 36 7.73 4.87 -3.91
CA ASP A 36 8.96 5.29 -4.60
C ASP A 36 9.01 4.73 -6.03
N SER A 37 8.44 3.55 -6.26
CA SER A 37 8.36 2.89 -7.57
C SER A 37 7.12 1.98 -7.66
N PRO A 38 6.67 1.62 -8.88
CA PRO A 38 5.57 0.69 -9.07
C PRO A 38 5.91 -0.70 -8.49
N PRO A 39 5.09 -1.25 -7.58
CA PRO A 39 5.39 -2.54 -6.95
C PRO A 39 5.04 -3.75 -7.83
N TRP A 40 4.29 -3.54 -8.90
CA TRP A 40 3.85 -4.58 -9.81
C TRP A 40 4.06 -4.12 -11.26
N PRO A 41 4.37 -5.04 -12.19
CA PRO A 41 4.34 -4.70 -13.61
C PRO A 41 2.90 -4.57 -14.13
N GLY A 42 2.73 -3.77 -15.19
CA GLY A 42 1.45 -3.58 -15.87
C GLY A 42 0.59 -2.46 -15.29
N GLU A 43 -0.64 -2.36 -15.78
CA GLU A 43 -1.56 -1.26 -15.43
C GLU A 43 -1.94 -1.24 -13.95
N LEU A 44 -2.09 -2.41 -13.31
CA LEU A 44 -2.38 -2.50 -11.89
C LEU A 44 -1.30 -1.82 -11.04
N GLY A 45 -0.03 -2.09 -11.33
CA GLY A 45 1.08 -1.49 -10.60
C GLY A 45 1.21 0.02 -10.82
N GLN A 46 0.95 0.48 -12.03
CA GLN A 46 0.85 1.92 -12.34
C GLN A 46 -0.27 2.58 -11.51
N ARG A 47 -1.45 1.96 -11.48
CA ARG A 47 -2.60 2.47 -10.73
C ARG A 47 -2.34 2.54 -9.23
N ILE A 48 -1.67 1.54 -8.68
CA ILE A 48 -1.24 1.51 -7.27
C ILE A 48 -0.22 2.62 -7.02
N TYR A 49 0.79 2.74 -7.87
CA TYR A 49 1.77 3.81 -7.77
C TYR A 49 1.11 5.19 -7.77
N GLU A 50 0.04 5.39 -8.55
CA GLU A 50 -0.71 6.66 -8.65
C GLU A 50 -1.66 6.95 -7.49
N ASN A 51 -2.25 5.92 -6.90
CA ASN A 51 -3.39 6.09 -5.99
C ASN A 51 -3.15 5.54 -4.57
N VAL A 52 -2.01 4.90 -4.31
CA VAL A 52 -1.73 4.21 -3.03
C VAL A 52 -0.51 4.83 -2.36
N SER A 53 -0.66 5.16 -1.08
CA SER A 53 0.42 5.68 -0.26
C SER A 53 1.31 4.57 0.30
N LYS A 54 2.51 4.95 0.74
CA LYS A 54 3.44 4.04 1.41
C LYS A 54 2.84 3.41 2.67
N ASP A 55 2.07 4.17 3.45
CA ASP A 55 1.34 3.65 4.61
C ASP A 55 0.31 2.59 4.23
N ALA A 56 -0.45 2.84 3.15
CA ALA A 56 -1.50 1.92 2.71
C ALA A 56 -0.90 0.66 2.07
N TRP A 57 0.25 0.81 1.40
CA TRP A 57 1.01 -0.31 0.88
C TRP A 57 1.53 -1.22 2.00
N LYS A 58 2.02 -0.67 3.11
CA LYS A 58 2.45 -1.46 4.27
C LYS A 58 1.33 -2.32 4.85
N LEU A 59 0.12 -1.77 4.96
CA LEU A 59 -1.06 -2.53 5.37
C LEU A 59 -1.37 -3.69 4.40
N TRP A 60 -1.17 -3.46 3.10
CA TRP A 60 -1.33 -4.47 2.09
C TRP A 60 -0.27 -5.57 2.18
N GLU A 61 1.00 -5.24 2.42
CA GLU A 61 2.07 -6.23 2.57
C GLU A 61 1.79 -7.22 3.70
N ASP A 62 1.26 -6.74 4.83
CA ASP A 62 0.88 -7.59 5.95
C ASP A 62 -0.33 -8.48 5.62
N ARG A 63 -1.31 -7.94 4.88
CA ARG A 63 -2.44 -8.75 4.37
C ARG A 63 -1.99 -9.79 3.34
N MET A 64 -1.06 -9.45 2.45
CA MET A 64 -0.48 -10.36 1.48
C MET A 64 0.22 -11.54 2.16
N LYS A 65 1.03 -11.28 3.20
CA LYS A 65 1.66 -12.35 3.99
C LYS A 65 0.64 -13.28 4.62
N MET A 66 -0.44 -12.72 5.19
CA MET A 66 -1.54 -13.52 5.76
C MET A 66 -2.19 -14.42 4.70
N ILE A 67 -2.50 -13.87 3.52
CA ILE A 67 -3.07 -14.62 2.41
C ILE A 67 -2.12 -15.76 1.98
N LEU A 68 -0.85 -15.45 1.73
CA LEU A 68 0.13 -16.47 1.29
C LEU A 68 0.29 -17.59 2.33
N ASN A 69 0.31 -17.25 3.62
CA ASN A 69 0.41 -18.23 4.70
C ASN A 69 -0.85 -19.12 4.80
N GLU A 70 -2.04 -18.55 4.71
CA GLU A 70 -3.31 -19.29 4.79
C GLU A 70 -3.48 -20.26 3.61
N TYR A 71 -3.16 -19.81 2.40
CA TYR A 71 -3.23 -20.66 1.21
C TYR A 71 -1.98 -21.55 1.04
N ARG A 72 -0.97 -21.43 1.92
CA ARG A 72 0.34 -22.09 1.83
C ARG A 72 0.99 -21.95 0.45
N LEU A 73 0.86 -20.76 -0.14
CA LEU A 73 1.39 -20.43 -1.45
C LEU A 73 2.74 -19.72 -1.34
N MET A 74 3.59 -19.91 -2.35
CA MET A 74 4.88 -19.23 -2.41
C MET A 74 4.81 -18.02 -3.36
N PRO A 75 5.41 -16.86 -3.02
CA PRO A 75 5.24 -15.61 -3.79
C PRO A 75 5.59 -15.68 -5.28
N TRP A 76 6.47 -16.61 -5.67
CA TRP A 76 6.90 -16.80 -7.06
C TRP A 76 6.00 -17.73 -7.88
N GLN A 77 5.06 -18.43 -7.24
CA GLN A 77 4.09 -19.26 -7.96
C GLN A 77 3.10 -18.36 -8.70
N LYS A 78 2.77 -18.73 -9.94
CA LYS A 78 1.82 -17.97 -10.75
C LYS A 78 0.45 -17.86 -10.06
N GLU A 79 -0.01 -18.95 -9.45
CA GLU A 79 -1.27 -18.99 -8.70
C GLU A 79 -1.27 -17.98 -7.53
N ALA A 80 -0.14 -17.87 -6.83
CA ALA A 80 0.04 -16.90 -5.76
C ALA A 80 -0.02 -15.47 -6.30
N GLN A 81 0.66 -15.18 -7.41
CA GLN A 81 0.66 -13.86 -8.04
C GLN A 81 -0.74 -13.46 -8.51
N ASP A 82 -1.46 -14.37 -9.17
CA ASP A 82 -2.83 -14.13 -9.64
C ASP A 82 -3.79 -13.87 -8.47
N LEU A 83 -3.68 -14.68 -7.41
CA LEU A 83 -4.51 -14.55 -6.21
C LEU A 83 -4.20 -13.28 -5.43
N VAL A 84 -2.91 -12.96 -5.25
CA VAL A 84 -2.44 -11.71 -4.62
C VAL A 84 -2.92 -10.50 -5.42
N ALA A 85 -2.76 -10.50 -6.75
CA ALA A 85 -3.23 -9.41 -7.60
C ALA A 85 -4.75 -9.19 -7.48
N LYS A 86 -5.54 -10.28 -7.48
CA LYS A 86 -6.99 -10.19 -7.29
C LYS A 86 -7.36 -9.60 -5.93
N HIS A 87 -6.75 -10.08 -4.85
CA HIS A 87 -6.99 -9.53 -3.51
C HIS A 87 -6.48 -8.10 -3.35
N MET A 88 -5.45 -7.72 -4.10
CA MET A 88 -4.88 -6.37 -4.09
C MET A 88 -5.85 -5.37 -4.71
N GLU A 89 -6.38 -5.74 -5.88
CA GLU A 89 -7.39 -4.95 -6.56
C GLU A 89 -8.63 -4.79 -5.68
N ASP A 90 -9.10 -5.87 -5.05
CA ASP A 90 -10.22 -5.81 -4.12
C ASP A 90 -9.93 -4.95 -2.87
N PHE A 91 -8.71 -5.04 -2.31
CA PHE A 91 -8.33 -4.31 -1.10
C PHE A 91 -8.24 -2.79 -1.31
N PHE A 92 -7.78 -2.35 -2.48
CA PHE A 92 -7.55 -0.94 -2.83
C PHE A 92 -8.61 -0.32 -3.73
N PHE A 93 -9.34 -1.12 -4.51
CA PHE A 93 -10.30 -0.64 -5.51
C PHE A 93 -11.65 -1.41 -5.49
N GLY A 94 -11.79 -2.45 -4.67
CA GLY A 94 -13.05 -3.19 -4.51
C GLY A 94 -14.07 -2.48 -3.64
N GLU A 95 -15.12 -3.20 -3.20
CA GLU A 95 -16.26 -2.64 -2.47
C GLU A 95 -15.87 -1.96 -1.14
N GLY A 96 -14.71 -2.31 -0.56
CA GLY A 96 -14.15 -1.67 0.63
C GLY A 96 -13.25 -0.45 0.37
N ALA A 97 -13.15 0.00 -0.89
CA ALA A 97 -12.33 1.15 -1.30
C ALA A 97 -13.14 2.34 -1.84
N ALA A 98 -14.40 2.13 -2.21
CA ALA A 98 -15.28 3.17 -2.72
C ALA A 98 -16.17 3.77 -1.60
N LEU A 99 -16.15 5.09 -1.47
CA LEU A 99 -17.23 5.87 -0.87
C LEU A 99 -18.29 6.21 -1.95
N PRO A 100 -19.55 6.52 -1.58
CA PRO A 100 -20.76 6.53 -2.42
C PRO A 100 -20.68 7.33 -3.74
N PRO A 101 -21.63 7.09 -4.67
CA PRO A 101 -21.67 7.74 -5.99
C PRO A 101 -21.67 9.26 -5.84
N GLY A 102 -20.54 9.91 -6.16
CA GLY A 102 -20.35 11.36 -6.03
C GLY A 102 -18.91 11.81 -5.85
N TYR A 103 -17.96 10.90 -5.59
CA TYR A 103 -16.55 11.27 -5.46
C TYR A 103 -15.89 11.46 -6.84
N VAL A 104 -15.61 12.71 -7.20
CA VAL A 104 -14.85 13.10 -8.40
C VAL A 104 -13.42 13.44 -7.96
N PRO A 105 -12.42 12.57 -8.14
CA PRO A 105 -11.04 12.96 -7.91
C PRO A 105 -10.68 14.02 -8.94
N GLN A 106 -10.44 15.26 -8.50
CA GLN A 106 -9.97 16.31 -9.38
C GLN A 106 -8.60 15.90 -9.93
N GLN A 107 -8.56 15.56 -11.22
CA GLN A 107 -7.31 15.42 -11.96
C GLN A 107 -6.58 16.76 -11.90
N THR A 108 -5.48 16.81 -11.14
CA THR A 108 -4.59 17.96 -11.20
C THR A 108 -3.89 17.94 -12.56
N LYS A 109 -4.02 19.08 -13.22
CA LYS A 109 -3.69 19.48 -14.58
C LYS A 109 -2.21 19.34 -14.94
#